data_AF-A0AA49JZ22-F1
#
_entry.id   AF-A0AA49JZ22-F1
#
_cell.length_a   1.000
_cell.length_b   1.000
_cell.length_c   1.000
_cell.angle_alpha   90.00
_cell.angle_beta   90.00
_cell.angle_gamma   90.00
#
_symmetry.space_group_name_H-M   'P 1'
#
loop_
_entity.id
_entity.type
_entity.pdbx_description
1 polymer ?
#
loop_
_entity_poly.entity_id
_entity_poly.type
_entity_poly.pdbx_seq_one_letter_code
_entity_poly.pdbx_strand_id
1 'polypeptide(L)'
;MQATPSAQPAPAPAASAPQTTAPQSPVLPGGPYTAREMYEAASTQRRLIRDQLANAEGEREEVARQLRQPGVEGVDKEGLEQHLRALDIRVLDLRQQLADAQLRESQAAAVPGSTTPSPEESSADRFEVVMTVGVLLTLAMGFPLVIAYARRLWKKAAVTVSMTPELDRRLDSIDRAIETTALEVERIGEGQRFVTQLLANRAMQDAAQALPPSADSRPTT
;
A
#
# COMPACT_ATOMS: atom_id res chain seq x y z
N MET A 1 89.48 56.90 1.44
CA MET A 1 88.18 56.74 2.12
C MET A 1 87.56 55.45 1.62
N GLN A 2 87.59 54.41 2.46
CA GLN A 2 87.06 53.07 2.16
C GLN A 2 85.59 53.04 2.60
N ALA A 3 84.67 52.67 1.71
CA ALA A 3 83.28 52.40 2.06
C ALA A 3 83.09 50.88 2.13
N THR A 4 82.69 50.40 3.31
CA THR A 4 82.31 49.03 3.63
C THR A 4 81.03 48.60 2.88
N PRO A 5 80.88 47.31 2.53
CA PRO A 5 79.63 46.77 1.98
C PRO A 5 78.68 46.41 3.13
N SER A 6 77.44 46.90 3.09
CA SER A 6 76.38 46.51 4.02
C SER A 6 75.46 45.47 3.38
N ALA A 7 75.26 44.38 4.11
CA ALA A 7 74.56 43.16 3.71
C ALA A 7 73.07 43.36 3.37
N GLN A 8 72.62 42.60 2.38
CA GLN A 8 71.23 42.52 1.92
C GLN A 8 70.37 41.69 2.89
N PRO A 9 69.23 42.19 3.40
CA PRO A 9 68.32 41.40 4.22
C PRO A 9 67.51 40.41 3.38
N ALA A 10 67.32 39.19 3.91
CA ALA A 10 66.50 38.13 3.33
C ALA A 10 65.02 38.56 3.18
N PRO A 11 64.28 38.03 2.18
CA PRO A 11 62.86 38.29 2.03
C PRO A 11 62.07 37.65 3.19
N ALA A 12 61.28 38.48 3.90
CA ALA A 12 60.30 38.03 4.87
C ALA A 12 59.14 37.27 4.16
N PRO A 13 58.54 36.25 4.81
CA PRO A 13 57.33 35.62 4.29
C PRO A 13 56.16 36.61 4.35
N ALA A 14 55.77 37.14 3.19
CA ALA A 14 54.62 38.04 3.09
C ALA A 14 53.31 37.24 3.20
N ALA A 15 52.68 37.39 4.37
CA ALA A 15 51.25 37.48 4.64
C ALA A 15 50.30 36.57 3.85
N SER A 16 49.72 35.61 4.57
CA SER A 16 48.45 34.97 4.23
C SER A 16 47.42 36.02 3.81
N ALA A 17 46.86 35.86 2.61
CA ALA A 17 45.79 36.73 2.11
C ALA A 17 44.64 36.81 3.15
N PRO A 18 44.01 37.98 3.32
CA PRO A 18 42.87 38.12 4.20
C PRO A 18 41.76 37.19 3.71
N GLN A 19 41.41 36.20 4.54
CA GLN A 19 40.20 35.42 4.37
C GLN A 19 39.04 36.42 4.42
N THR A 20 38.41 36.65 3.27
CA THR A 20 37.15 37.37 3.21
C THR A 20 36.13 36.57 4.00
N THR A 21 35.86 37.01 5.22
CA THR A 21 34.70 36.59 6.01
C THR A 21 33.47 36.91 5.19
N ALA A 22 32.92 35.89 4.52
CA ALA A 22 31.62 35.98 3.91
C ALA A 22 30.60 36.42 4.98
N PRO A 23 29.70 37.37 4.69
CA PRO A 23 28.70 37.83 5.66
C PRO A 23 27.81 36.64 6.04
N GLN A 24 27.96 36.17 7.28
CA GLN A 24 27.14 35.11 7.84
C GLN A 24 25.72 35.66 8.01
N SER A 25 24.79 35.13 7.22
CA SER A 25 23.37 35.49 7.27
C SER A 25 22.73 34.93 8.55
N PRO A 26 21.76 35.64 9.17
CA PRO A 26 21.14 35.22 10.41
C PRO A 26 20.35 33.91 10.23
N VAL A 27 20.64 32.92 11.07
CA VAL A 27 20.02 31.60 11.08
C VAL A 27 18.67 31.67 11.80
N LEU A 28 17.57 31.41 11.07
CA LEU A 28 16.26 31.10 11.67
C LEU A 28 16.23 29.62 12.12
N PRO A 29 15.37 29.24 13.08
CA PRO A 29 15.28 27.85 13.55
C PRO A 29 14.79 26.97 12.39
N GLY A 30 15.72 26.20 11.80
CA GLY A 30 15.55 25.49 10.52
C GLY A 30 16.86 25.26 9.74
N GLY A 31 17.96 25.91 10.15
CA GLY A 31 19.25 25.87 9.45
C GLY A 31 19.48 27.15 8.64
N PRO A 32 20.73 27.45 8.22
CA PRO A 32 20.98 28.59 7.34
C PRO A 32 20.29 28.37 5.99
N TYR A 33 19.58 29.38 5.49
CA TYR A 33 19.04 29.35 4.12
C TYR A 33 20.15 29.01 3.13
N THR A 34 19.89 28.04 2.26
CA THR A 34 20.87 27.65 1.26
C THR A 34 20.95 28.70 0.16
N ALA A 35 22.10 28.80 -0.51
CA ALA A 35 22.29 29.71 -1.66
C ALA A 35 21.23 29.50 -2.75
N ARG A 36 20.76 28.26 -2.91
CA ARG A 36 19.71 27.85 -3.83
C ARG A 36 18.34 28.39 -3.41
N GLU A 37 17.95 28.22 -2.15
CA GLU A 37 16.67 28.74 -1.64
C GLU A 37 16.60 30.27 -1.78
N MET A 38 17.71 30.97 -1.55
CA MET A 38 17.79 32.42 -1.74
C MET A 38 17.58 32.81 -3.22
N TYR A 39 18.19 32.07 -4.15
CA TYR A 39 18.00 32.27 -5.59
C TYR A 39 16.56 31.94 -6.02
N GLU A 40 15.99 30.84 -5.54
CA GLU A 40 14.62 30.43 -5.83
C GLU A 40 13.60 31.46 -5.32
N ALA A 41 13.80 31.97 -4.10
CA ALA A 41 12.99 33.03 -3.54
C ALA A 41 13.06 34.31 -4.37
N ALA A 42 14.27 34.75 -4.77
CA ALA A 42 14.46 35.92 -5.63
C ALA A 42 13.79 35.74 -7.01
N SER A 43 13.93 34.56 -7.62
CA SER A 43 13.29 34.24 -8.90
C SER A 43 11.76 34.27 -8.79
N THR A 44 11.21 33.79 -7.67
CA THR A 44 9.77 33.76 -7.40
C THR A 44 9.24 35.17 -7.20
N GLN A 45 9.92 35.99 -6.40
CA GLN A 45 9.57 37.40 -6.21
C GLN A 45 9.54 38.16 -7.55
N ARG A 46 10.54 37.97 -8.40
CA ARG A 46 10.58 38.61 -9.72
C ARG A 46 9.42 38.17 -10.62
N ARG A 47 9.05 36.89 -10.61
CA ARG A 47 7.88 36.39 -11.36
C ARG A 47 6.60 37.09 -10.90
N LEU A 48 6.36 37.14 -9.59
CA LEU A 48 5.17 37.77 -9.03
C LEU A 48 5.06 39.26 -9.42
N ILE A 49 6.16 40.02 -9.35
CA ILE A 49 6.17 41.44 -9.74
C ILE A 49 5.88 41.59 -11.24
N ARG A 50 6.46 40.72 -12.09
CA ARG A 50 6.20 40.72 -13.53
C ARG A 50 4.73 40.46 -13.82
N ASP A 51 4.11 39.51 -13.13
CA ASP A 51 2.70 39.18 -13.31
C ASP A 51 1.80 40.35 -12.87
N GLN A 52 2.15 41.02 -11.76
CA GLN A 52 1.46 42.24 -11.31
C GLN A 52 1.59 43.38 -12.32
N LEU A 53 2.77 43.54 -12.93
CA LEU A 53 2.99 44.55 -13.96
C LEU A 53 2.15 44.27 -15.20
N ALA A 54 2.13 43.02 -15.67
CA ALA A 54 1.31 42.62 -16.82
C ALA A 54 -0.18 42.86 -16.59
N ASN A 55 -0.68 42.54 -15.39
CA ASN A 55 -2.07 42.80 -15.02
C ASN A 55 -2.38 44.30 -14.98
N ALA A 56 -1.51 45.11 -14.38
CA ALA A 56 -1.68 46.56 -14.32
C ALA A 56 -1.64 47.22 -15.71
N GLU A 57 -0.77 46.74 -16.61
CA GLU A 57 -0.71 47.20 -18.00
C GLU A 57 -1.99 46.82 -18.78
N GLY A 58 -2.53 45.62 -18.55
CA GLY A 58 -3.80 45.18 -19.11
C GLY A 58 -4.99 46.02 -18.63
N GLU A 59 -5.10 46.28 -17.32
CA GLU A 59 -6.12 47.17 -16.73
C GLU A 59 -6.04 48.58 -17.32
N ARG A 60 -4.81 49.10 -17.47
CA ARG A 60 -4.55 50.43 -18.04
C ARG A 60 -5.06 50.52 -19.49
N GLU A 61 -4.79 49.50 -20.30
CA GLU A 61 -5.26 49.45 -21.69
C GLU A 61 -6.80 49.36 -21.77
N GLU A 62 -7.42 48.57 -20.88
CA GLU A 62 -8.86 48.47 -20.78
C GLU A 62 -9.50 49.82 -20.42
N VAL A 63 -9.00 50.52 -19.41
CA VAL A 63 -9.48 51.84 -18.99
C VAL A 63 -9.28 52.88 -20.10
N ALA A 64 -8.14 52.84 -20.79
CA ALA A 64 -7.89 53.70 -21.94
C ALA A 64 -8.81 53.40 -23.12
N ARG A 65 -9.22 52.14 -23.32
CA ARG A 65 -10.24 51.77 -24.31
C ARG A 65 -11.62 52.28 -23.92
N GLN A 66 -12.01 52.15 -22.65
CA GLN A 66 -13.29 52.66 -22.13
C GLN A 66 -13.39 54.19 -22.29
N LEU A 67 -12.33 54.93 -21.98
CA LEU A 67 -12.27 56.39 -22.20
C LEU A 67 -12.46 56.82 -23.66
N ARG A 68 -12.15 55.94 -24.62
CA ARG A 68 -12.35 56.17 -26.06
C ARG A 68 -13.73 55.74 -26.54
N GLN A 69 -14.53 55.06 -25.72
CA GLN A 69 -15.86 54.64 -26.13
C GLN A 69 -16.81 55.85 -26.22
N PRO A 70 -17.59 55.96 -27.32
CA PRO A 70 -18.60 57.00 -27.43
C PRO A 70 -19.69 56.80 -26.37
N GLY A 71 -20.03 57.85 -25.63
CA GLY A 71 -21.05 57.84 -24.56
C GLY A 71 -20.52 57.93 -23.13
N VAL A 72 -19.19 57.96 -22.93
CA VAL A 72 -18.57 58.22 -21.62
C VAL A 72 -18.36 59.72 -21.43
N GLU A 73 -19.14 60.35 -20.55
CA GLU A 73 -19.15 61.81 -20.34
C GLU A 73 -19.23 62.20 -18.86
N GLY A 74 -18.98 63.48 -18.57
CA GLY A 74 -19.11 64.04 -17.22
C GLY A 74 -18.24 63.34 -16.17
N VAL A 75 -18.85 63.00 -15.04
CA VAL A 75 -18.16 62.46 -13.85
C VAL A 75 -17.54 61.09 -14.11
N ASP A 76 -18.17 60.25 -14.94
CA ASP A 76 -17.65 58.90 -15.25
C ASP A 76 -16.33 58.98 -16.02
N LYS A 77 -16.23 59.94 -16.94
CA LYS A 77 -14.99 60.22 -17.66
C LYS A 77 -13.88 60.69 -16.72
N GLU A 78 -14.19 61.62 -15.82
CA GLU A 78 -13.22 62.14 -14.85
C GLU A 78 -12.71 61.02 -13.93
N GLY A 79 -13.60 60.14 -13.45
CA GLY A 79 -13.23 58.98 -12.62
C GLY A 79 -12.29 58.02 -13.35
N LEU A 80 -12.56 57.70 -14.61
CA LEU A 80 -11.69 56.84 -15.44
C LEU A 80 -10.33 57.51 -15.72
N GLU A 81 -10.29 58.82 -15.96
CA GLU A 81 -9.04 59.57 -16.11
C GLU A 81 -8.19 59.55 -14.84
N GLN A 82 -8.82 59.71 -13.67
CA GLN A 82 -8.13 59.59 -12.38
C GLN A 82 -7.59 58.18 -12.16
N HIS A 83 -8.38 57.16 -12.48
CA HIS A 83 -7.95 55.75 -12.37
C HIS A 83 -6.78 55.44 -13.32
N LEU A 84 -6.80 55.95 -14.55
CA LEU A 84 -5.70 55.80 -15.50
C LEU A 84 -4.39 56.40 -14.96
N ARG A 85 -4.45 57.60 -14.36
CA ARG A 85 -3.28 58.24 -13.72
C ARG A 85 -2.74 57.42 -12.54
N ALA A 86 -3.63 56.83 -11.73
CA ALA A 86 -3.23 55.98 -10.62
C ALA A 86 -2.53 54.69 -11.12
N LEU A 87 -3.03 54.09 -12.20
CA LEU A 87 -2.39 52.94 -12.85
C LEU A 87 -1.03 53.30 -13.46
N ASP A 88 -0.88 54.47 -14.09
CA ASP A 88 0.41 54.93 -14.63
C ASP A 88 1.48 55.04 -13.54
N ILE A 89 1.13 55.60 -12.38
CA ILE A 89 2.02 55.67 -11.21
C ILE A 89 2.40 54.27 -10.72
N ARG A 90 1.42 53.36 -10.61
CA ARG A 90 1.64 51.98 -10.18
C ARG A 90 2.54 51.20 -11.15
N VAL A 91 2.36 51.38 -12.46
CA VAL A 91 3.20 50.76 -13.49
C VAL A 91 4.65 51.24 -13.38
N LEU A 92 4.88 52.53 -13.14
CA LEU A 92 6.22 53.07 -12.91
C LEU A 92 6.88 52.46 -11.68
N ASP A 93 6.15 52.35 -10.56
CA ASP A 93 6.63 51.73 -9.33
C ASP A 93 6.96 50.24 -9.52
N LEU A 94 6.06 49.46 -10.13
CA LEU A 94 6.30 48.03 -10.42
C LEU A 94 7.50 47.80 -11.34
N ARG A 95 7.74 48.69 -12.31
CA ARG A 95 8.94 48.62 -13.17
C ARG A 95 10.22 48.88 -12.39
N GLN A 96 10.22 49.83 -11.45
CA GLN A 96 11.35 50.06 -10.56
C GLN A 96 11.61 48.85 -9.66
N GLN A 97 10.55 48.32 -9.03
CA GLN A 97 10.67 47.12 -8.19
C GLN A 97 11.16 45.90 -8.97
N LEU A 98 10.76 45.76 -10.24
CA LEU A 98 11.23 44.70 -11.12
C LEU A 98 12.74 44.82 -11.37
N ALA A 99 13.26 46.02 -11.59
CA ALA A 99 14.70 46.26 -11.75
C ALA A 99 15.48 45.90 -10.47
N ASP A 100 14.97 46.29 -9.30
CA ASP A 100 15.58 45.93 -8.02
C ASP A 100 15.53 44.41 -7.77
N ALA A 101 14.44 43.75 -8.14
CA ALA A 101 14.30 42.30 -8.02
C ALA A 101 15.27 41.56 -8.96
N GLN A 102 15.51 42.05 -10.17
CA GLN A 102 16.52 41.52 -11.09
C GLN A 102 17.93 41.64 -10.52
N LEU A 103 18.23 42.75 -9.83
CA LEU A 103 19.52 42.92 -9.15
C LEU A 103 19.69 41.92 -8.00
N ARG A 104 18.63 41.65 -7.21
CA ARG A 104 18.69 40.63 -6.14
C ARG A 104 18.86 39.23 -6.70
N GLU A 105 18.15 38.89 -7.78
CA GLU A 105 18.27 37.59 -8.44
C GLU A 105 19.68 37.38 -9.01
N SER A 106 20.29 38.40 -9.63
CA SER A 106 21.65 38.29 -10.15
C SER A 106 22.69 38.14 -9.04
N GLN A 107 22.54 38.84 -7.91
CA GLN A 107 23.38 38.66 -6.73
C GLN A 107 23.24 37.25 -6.13
N ALA A 108 22.01 36.72 -6.06
CA ALA A 108 21.77 35.36 -5.57
C ALA A 108 22.34 34.30 -6.52
N ALA A 109 22.23 34.52 -7.84
CA ALA A 109 22.78 33.62 -8.87
C ALA A 109 24.32 33.59 -8.89
N ALA A 110 24.97 34.65 -8.40
CA ALA A 110 26.43 34.71 -8.32
C ALA A 110 27.02 33.79 -7.23
N VAL A 111 26.19 33.29 -6.30
CA VAL A 111 26.63 32.38 -5.25
C VAL A 111 26.85 30.98 -5.85
N PRO A 112 28.05 30.37 -5.71
CA PRO A 112 28.31 29.02 -6.21
C PRO A 112 27.32 27.99 -5.68
N GLY A 113 26.81 27.13 -6.57
CA GLY A 113 25.83 26.09 -6.21
C GLY A 113 24.37 26.55 -6.13
N SER A 114 24.08 27.85 -6.36
CA SER A 114 22.71 28.39 -6.31
C SER A 114 21.80 27.93 -7.46
N THR A 115 22.37 27.67 -8.64
CA THR A 115 21.61 27.31 -9.86
C THR A 115 21.58 25.81 -10.15
N THR A 116 22.41 25.02 -9.47
CA THR A 116 22.45 23.57 -9.66
C THR A 116 21.39 22.88 -8.80
N PRO A 117 20.60 21.92 -9.34
CA PRO A 117 19.79 21.01 -8.52
C PRO A 117 20.69 20.31 -7.52
N SER A 118 20.50 20.64 -6.23
CA SER A 118 20.99 19.77 -5.17
C SER A 118 20.29 18.42 -5.37
N PRO A 119 20.98 17.28 -5.25
CA PRO A 119 20.30 16.00 -5.11
C PRO A 119 19.57 16.04 -3.77
N GLU A 120 18.38 16.64 -3.75
CA GLU A 120 17.41 16.35 -2.71
C GLU A 120 17.09 14.87 -2.86
N GLU A 121 17.63 14.03 -1.97
CA GLU A 121 17.16 12.67 -1.84
C GLU A 121 15.65 12.74 -1.59
N SER A 122 14.91 12.44 -2.66
CA SER A 122 13.46 12.45 -2.66
C SER A 122 13.00 11.61 -1.47
N SER A 123 12.07 12.13 -0.68
CA SER A 123 11.43 11.29 0.34
C SER A 123 10.76 10.06 -0.29
N ALA A 124 10.44 10.11 -1.59
CA ALA A 124 10.00 8.95 -2.36
C ALA A 124 11.10 7.88 -2.45
N ASP A 125 12.36 8.24 -2.73
CA ASP A 125 13.48 7.29 -2.80
C ASP A 125 13.70 6.62 -1.45
N ARG A 126 13.62 7.38 -0.35
CA ARG A 126 13.74 6.80 1.00
C ARG A 126 12.61 5.80 1.28
N PHE A 127 11.37 6.15 0.94
CA PHE A 127 10.23 5.26 1.16
C PHE A 127 10.31 4.01 0.28
N GLU A 128 10.74 4.15 -0.98
CA GLU A 128 10.96 3.05 -1.91
C GLU A 128 12.02 2.07 -1.39
N VAL A 129 13.14 2.59 -0.88
CA VAL A 129 14.19 1.77 -0.26
C VAL A 129 13.66 1.04 0.97
N VAL A 130 12.94 1.73 1.87
CA VAL A 130 12.36 1.09 3.08
C VAL A 130 11.36 0.00 2.71
N MET A 131 10.46 0.25 1.76
CA MET A 131 9.48 -0.73 1.30
C MET A 131 10.15 -1.92 0.64
N THR A 132 11.13 -1.68 -0.24
CA THR A 132 11.85 -2.74 -0.94
C THR A 132 12.61 -3.64 0.04
N VAL A 133 13.36 -3.04 0.97
CA VAL A 133 14.08 -3.79 2.02
C VAL A 133 13.11 -4.52 2.94
N GLY A 134 12.00 -3.88 3.32
CA GLY A 134 10.97 -4.48 4.17
C GLY A 134 10.30 -5.69 3.54
N VAL A 135 9.95 -5.63 2.25
CA VAL A 135 9.39 -6.76 1.51
C VAL A 135 10.41 -7.89 1.38
N LEU A 136 11.67 -7.58 1.06
CA LEU A 136 12.73 -8.59 0.98
C LEU A 136 12.93 -9.32 2.32
N LEU A 137 13.00 -8.57 3.42
CA LEU A 137 13.12 -9.14 4.77
C LEU A 137 11.90 -10.00 5.13
N THR A 138 10.70 -9.52 4.80
CA THR A 138 9.46 -10.26 5.07
C THR A 138 9.40 -11.56 4.27
N LEU A 139 9.83 -11.58 3.01
CA LEU A 139 9.94 -12.82 2.26
C LEU A 139 11.03 -13.74 2.81
N ALA A 140 12.23 -13.20 3.08
CA ALA A 140 13.37 -14.00 3.52
C ALA A 140 13.16 -14.64 4.89
N MET A 141 12.51 -13.94 5.83
CA MET A 141 12.27 -14.42 7.20
C MET A 141 10.83 -14.90 7.42
N GLY A 142 9.84 -14.18 6.91
CA GLY A 142 8.43 -14.51 7.12
C GLY A 142 8.02 -15.80 6.40
N PHE A 143 8.48 -16.00 5.16
CA PHE A 143 8.13 -17.20 4.39
C PHE A 143 8.56 -18.53 5.07
N PRO A 144 9.83 -18.72 5.49
CA PRO A 144 10.22 -19.95 6.18
C PRO A 144 9.53 -20.10 7.54
N LEU A 145 9.24 -18.99 8.25
CA LEU A 145 8.54 -19.03 9.52
C LEU A 145 7.09 -19.52 9.37
N VAL A 146 6.37 -19.03 8.35
CA VAL A 146 5.01 -19.48 8.01
C VAL A 146 5.02 -20.97 7.66
N ILE A 147 5.97 -21.43 6.84
CA ILE A 147 6.10 -22.86 6.50
C ILE A 147 6.38 -23.72 7.74
N ALA A 148 7.25 -23.25 8.64
CA ALA A 148 7.56 -23.97 9.87
C ALA A 148 6.33 -24.10 10.78
N TYR A 149 5.54 -23.03 10.93
CA TYR A 149 4.30 -23.05 11.70
C TYR A 149 3.22 -23.92 11.06
N ALA A 150 3.04 -23.85 9.74
CA ALA A 150 2.09 -24.69 9.01
C ALA A 150 2.44 -26.19 9.20
N ARG A 151 3.72 -26.56 9.05
CA ARG A 151 4.19 -27.93 9.31
C ARG A 151 3.95 -28.37 10.75
N ARG A 152 4.11 -27.47 11.72
CA ARG A 152 3.86 -27.76 13.15
C ARG A 152 2.37 -28.04 13.41
N LEU A 153 1.48 -27.28 12.79
CA LEU A 153 0.03 -27.48 12.91
C LEU A 153 -0.42 -28.80 12.28
N TRP A 154 0.10 -29.15 11.09
CA TRP A 154 -0.24 -30.42 10.44
C TRP A 154 0.23 -31.64 11.22
N LYS A 155 1.44 -31.59 11.81
CA LYS A 155 1.91 -32.66 12.70
C LYS A 155 1.04 -32.84 13.95
N LYS A 156 0.48 -31.76 14.49
CA LYS A 156 -0.44 -31.83 15.63
C LYS A 156 -1.83 -32.35 15.25
N ALA A 157 -2.32 -32.01 14.07
CA ALA A 157 -3.59 -32.50 13.55
C ALA A 157 -3.54 -34.01 13.24
N ALA A 158 -2.40 -34.53 12.75
CA ALA A 158 -2.22 -35.97 12.51
C ALA A 158 -2.24 -36.82 13.80
N VAL A 159 -1.92 -36.24 14.97
CA VAL A 159 -1.94 -36.94 16.26
C VAL A 159 -3.34 -37.02 16.87
N THR A 160 -4.33 -36.28 16.34
CA THR A 160 -5.69 -36.19 16.92
C THR A 160 -6.75 -37.02 16.20
N VAL A 161 -6.41 -37.73 15.12
CA VAL A 161 -7.30 -38.70 14.45
C VAL A 161 -6.81 -40.13 14.70
N SER A 162 -6.55 -40.45 15.96
CA SER A 162 -6.49 -41.86 16.37
C SER A 162 -7.92 -42.29 16.65
N MET A 163 -8.44 -43.26 15.88
CA MET A 163 -9.70 -43.96 16.15
C MET A 163 -9.76 -44.22 17.66
N THR A 164 -10.75 -43.67 18.37
CA THR A 164 -10.79 -43.86 19.81
C THR A 164 -11.03 -45.35 20.08
N PRO A 165 -10.37 -45.97 21.07
CA PRO A 165 -10.58 -47.40 21.38
C PRO A 165 -12.04 -47.73 21.75
N GLU A 166 -12.82 -46.70 22.07
CA GLU A 166 -14.27 -46.76 22.26
C GLU A 166 -15.03 -47.00 20.95
N LEU A 167 -14.59 -46.41 19.83
CA LEU A 167 -15.21 -46.61 18.53
C LEU A 167 -14.96 -48.03 18.01
N ASP A 168 -13.75 -48.56 18.20
CA ASP A 168 -13.43 -49.96 17.84
C ASP A 168 -14.26 -50.97 18.63
N ARG A 169 -14.47 -50.73 19.93
CA ARG A 169 -15.34 -51.58 20.75
C ARG A 169 -16.80 -51.53 20.30
N ARG A 170 -17.27 -50.37 19.85
CA ARG A 170 -18.63 -50.22 19.31
C ARG A 170 -18.78 -50.97 18.00
N LEU A 171 -17.77 -50.94 17.12
CA LEU A 171 -17.77 -51.69 15.87
C LEU A 171 -17.74 -53.21 16.13
N ASP A 172 -16.86 -53.68 17.01
CA ASP A 172 -16.79 -55.10 17.41
C ASP A 172 -18.11 -55.58 18.06
N SER A 173 -18.74 -54.72 18.86
CA SER A 173 -20.08 -55.01 19.41
C SER A 173 -21.16 -55.09 18.33
N ILE A 174 -21.09 -54.27 17.28
CA ILE A 174 -22.03 -54.29 16.17
C ILE A 174 -21.83 -55.57 15.34
N ASP A 175 -20.59 -55.95 15.04
CA ASP A 175 -20.29 -57.17 14.29
C ASP A 175 -20.83 -58.42 15.00
N ARG A 176 -20.61 -58.52 16.32
CA ARG A 176 -21.16 -59.64 17.12
C ARG A 176 -22.68 -59.64 17.19
N ALA A 177 -23.31 -58.47 17.24
CA ALA A 177 -24.77 -58.36 17.24
C ALA A 177 -25.35 -58.82 15.89
N ILE A 178 -24.68 -58.51 14.78
CA ILE A 178 -25.07 -58.96 13.43
C ILE A 178 -24.95 -60.49 13.32
N GLU A 179 -23.84 -61.08 13.79
CA GLU A 179 -23.64 -62.53 13.76
C GLU A 179 -24.72 -63.27 14.59
N THR A 180 -25.06 -62.74 15.77
CA THR A 180 -26.13 -63.28 16.61
C THR A 180 -27.49 -63.20 15.90
N THR A 181 -27.79 -62.06 15.26
CA THR A 181 -29.04 -61.88 14.52
C THR A 181 -29.15 -62.86 13.37
N ALA A 182 -28.05 -63.13 12.66
CA ALA A 182 -28.04 -64.08 11.55
C ALA A 182 -28.41 -65.50 12.02
N LEU A 183 -27.83 -65.96 13.13
CA LEU A 183 -28.13 -67.26 13.74
C LEU A 183 -29.58 -67.33 14.25
N GLU A 184 -30.09 -66.26 14.86
CA GLU A 184 -31.48 -66.22 15.31
C GLU A 184 -32.46 -66.30 14.14
N VAL A 185 -32.19 -65.62 13.03
CA VAL A 185 -33.02 -65.70 11.81
C VAL A 185 -33.01 -67.10 11.21
N GLU A 186 -31.85 -67.74 11.14
CA GLU A 186 -31.73 -69.13 10.70
C GLU A 186 -32.57 -70.07 11.57
N ARG A 187 -32.44 -69.95 12.90
CA ARG A 187 -33.19 -70.75 13.87
C ARG A 187 -34.70 -70.50 13.82
N ILE A 188 -35.14 -69.26 13.62
CA ILE A 188 -36.57 -68.93 13.43
C ILE A 188 -37.10 -69.55 12.15
N GLY A 189 -36.32 -69.48 11.06
CA GLY A 189 -36.66 -70.13 9.80
C GLY A 189 -36.81 -71.65 9.94
N GLU A 190 -35.89 -72.30 10.66
CA GLU A 190 -35.98 -73.73 10.97
C GLU A 190 -37.18 -74.07 11.86
N GLY A 191 -37.46 -73.25 12.88
CA GLY A 191 -38.63 -73.42 13.74
C GLY A 191 -39.94 -73.35 12.96
N GLN A 192 -40.07 -72.40 12.04
CA GLN A 192 -41.24 -72.28 11.16
C GLN A 192 -41.38 -73.47 10.20
N ARG A 193 -40.26 -73.92 9.61
CA ARG A 193 -40.25 -75.09 8.73
C ARG A 193 -40.62 -76.36 9.49
N PHE A 194 -40.15 -76.51 10.72
CA PHE A 194 -40.46 -77.65 11.59
C PHE A 194 -41.94 -77.69 11.96
N VAL A 195 -42.54 -76.57 12.37
CA VAL A 195 -43.98 -76.48 12.67
C VAL A 195 -44.82 -76.83 11.44
N THR A 196 -44.43 -76.35 10.26
CA THR A 196 -45.13 -76.64 9.00
C THR A 196 -45.06 -78.14 8.67
N GLN A 197 -43.88 -78.74 8.79
CA GLN A 197 -43.70 -80.19 8.59
C GLN A 197 -44.50 -81.00 9.62
N LEU A 198 -44.57 -80.56 10.87
CA LEU A 198 -45.33 -81.24 11.92
C LEU A 198 -46.85 -81.20 11.65
N LEU A 199 -47.38 -80.05 11.25
CA LEU A 199 -48.79 -79.90 10.86
C LEU A 199 -49.12 -80.74 9.62
N ALA A 200 -48.24 -80.74 8.62
CA ALA A 200 -48.41 -81.56 7.42
C ALA A 200 -48.39 -83.07 7.74
N ASN A 201 -47.46 -83.51 8.59
CA ASN A 201 -47.39 -84.92 9.02
C ASN A 201 -48.63 -85.32 9.82
N ARG A 202 -49.16 -84.44 10.68
CA ARG A 202 -50.42 -84.68 11.40
C ARG A 202 -51.61 -84.80 10.43
N ALA A 203 -51.72 -83.92 9.45
CA ALA A 203 -52.77 -84.02 8.43
C ALA A 203 -52.66 -85.33 7.60
N MET A 204 -51.45 -85.80 7.31
CA MET A 204 -51.24 -87.09 6.65
C MET A 204 -51.64 -88.28 7.53
N GLN A 205 -51.39 -88.22 8.83
CA GLN A 205 -51.80 -89.25 9.79
C GLN A 205 -53.33 -89.31 9.93
N ASP A 206 -53.99 -88.15 10.04
CA ASP A 206 -55.46 -88.06 10.09
C ASP A 206 -56.10 -88.62 8.80
N ALA A 207 -55.50 -88.36 7.63
CA ALA A 207 -55.95 -88.92 6.35
C ALA A 207 -55.75 -90.45 6.25
N ALA A 208 -54.66 -90.98 6.80
CA ALA A 208 -54.40 -92.42 6.83
C ALA A 208 -55.38 -93.17 7.77
N GLN A 209 -55.84 -92.53 8.83
CA GLN A 209 -56.81 -93.11 9.78
C GLN A 209 -58.25 -93.14 9.23
N ALA A 210 -58.56 -92.31 8.20
CA ALA A 210 -59.90 -92.17 7.63
C ALA A 210 -60.22 -93.14 6.47
N LEU A 211 -59.29 -94.04 6.09
CA LEU A 211 -59.51 -95.00 5.00
C LEU A 211 -60.11 -96.33 5.54
N PRO A 212 -61.32 -96.75 5.12
CA PRO A 212 -61.94 -98.00 5.58
C PRO A 212 -61.27 -99.26 4.97
N PRO A 213 -61.29 -100.41 5.66
CA PRO A 213 -60.74 -101.66 5.12
C PRO A 213 -61.55 -102.12 3.91
N SER A 214 -60.94 -102.07 2.73
CA SER A 214 -61.57 -102.50 1.48
C SER A 214 -61.36 -104.00 1.27
N ALA A 215 -62.45 -104.66 0.89
CA ALA A 215 -62.69 -106.08 0.99
C ALA A 215 -61.93 -106.95 -0.02
N ASP A 216 -61.70 -108.17 0.45
CA ASP A 216 -61.31 -109.40 -0.22
C ASP A 216 -62.03 -109.65 -1.55
N SER A 217 -61.28 -109.99 -2.61
CA SER A 217 -61.82 -110.69 -3.79
C SER A 217 -60.71 -111.39 -4.58
N ARG A 218 -60.49 -112.67 -4.25
CA ARG A 218 -59.98 -113.68 -5.19
C ARG A 218 -61.11 -114.10 -6.15
N PRO A 219 -60.76 -114.46 -7.39
CA PRO A 219 -61.25 -115.73 -7.91
C PRO A 219 -60.16 -116.58 -8.59
N THR A 220 -60.49 -117.87 -8.63
CA THR A 220 -59.81 -119.04 -9.15
C THR A 220 -59.67 -119.05 -10.68
N THR A 221 -58.54 -119.52 -11.20
CA THR A 221 -58.39 -120.81 -11.90
C THR A 221 -56.91 -121.17 -11.92
#